data_AF-A0AAU7TEG5-F1
#
_entry.id   AF-A0AAU7TEG5-F1
#
_cell.length_a   1.000
_cell.length_b   1.000
_cell.length_c   1.000
_cell.angle_alpha   90.00
_cell.angle_beta   90.00
_cell.angle_gamma   90.00
#
_symmetry.space_group_name_H-M   'P 1'
#
loop_
_entity.id
_entity.type
_entity.pdbx_description
1 polymer ?
#
loop_
_entity_poly.entity_id
_entity_poly.type
_entity_poly.pdbx_seq_one_letter_code
_entity_poly.pdbx_strand_id
1 'polypeptide(L)'
;MLCARRRCAVGQGNLPTTAGTKPPTSKCPVRVGDPCSLCVPAATGPQDCSLVCLVMSDPALREEHRSEHLLRRQEPAAVRTSGARH
;
A
#
# COMPACT_ATOMS: atom_id res chain seq x y z
N MET A 1 46.91 -29.22 18.53
CA MET A 1 46.47 -29.47 17.14
C MET A 1 45.62 -28.30 16.67
N LEU A 2 46.25 -27.43 15.88
CA LEU A 2 45.72 -26.16 15.36
C LEU A 2 44.84 -26.47 14.13
N CYS A 3 43.51 -26.38 14.24
CA CYS A 3 42.64 -26.55 13.07
C CYS A 3 42.52 -25.22 12.34
N ALA A 4 43.26 -25.15 11.23
CA ALA A 4 43.49 -23.98 10.42
C ALA A 4 42.22 -23.46 9.72
N ARG A 5 42.05 -22.13 9.75
CA ARG A 5 41.89 -21.28 8.56
C ARG A 5 41.46 -22.04 7.29
N ARG A 6 40.17 -21.99 6.95
CA ARG A 6 39.71 -22.01 5.55
C ARG A 6 38.42 -21.22 5.41
N ARG A 7 38.61 -19.90 5.33
CA ARG A 7 37.70 -19.01 4.61
C ARG A 7 37.71 -19.47 3.15
N CYS A 8 36.74 -20.30 2.77
CA CYS A 8 36.44 -20.49 1.35
C CYS A 8 35.46 -19.39 0.95
N ALA A 9 35.99 -18.43 0.19
CA ALA A 9 35.23 -17.42 -0.51
C ALA A 9 34.30 -18.10 -1.52
N VAL A 10 32.98 -18.04 -1.28
CA VAL A 10 31.99 -18.30 -2.32
C VAL A 10 31.92 -17.06 -3.20
N GLY A 11 32.03 -17.32 -4.51
CA GLY A 11 32.09 -16.31 -5.56
C GLY A 11 30.94 -15.33 -5.51
N GLN A 12 31.30 -14.05 -5.61
CA GLN A 12 30.38 -12.97 -5.93
C GLN A 12 30.10 -13.05 -7.43
N GLY A 13 28.91 -13.51 -7.78
CA GLY A 13 28.40 -13.52 -9.15
C GLY A 13 26.95 -13.06 -9.12
N ASN A 14 26.76 -11.77 -9.43
CA ASN A 14 25.50 -11.04 -9.62
C ASN A 14 24.80 -10.54 -8.33
N LEU A 15 25.20 -9.34 -7.90
CA LEU A 15 24.45 -8.55 -6.92
C LEU A 15 23.02 -8.28 -7.45
N PRO A 16 22.00 -8.22 -6.58
CA PRO A 16 20.65 -7.90 -6.99
C PRO A 16 20.64 -6.54 -7.68
N THR A 17 20.23 -6.54 -8.96
CA THR A 17 19.81 -5.32 -9.64
C THR A 17 18.86 -4.58 -8.72
N THR A 18 19.25 -3.35 -8.40
CA THR A 18 18.52 -2.32 -7.65
C THR A 18 17.02 -2.59 -7.65
N ALA A 19 16.49 -2.91 -6.47
CA ALA A 19 15.08 -3.07 -6.21
C ALA A 19 14.33 -1.85 -6.77
N GLY A 20 13.69 -2.03 -7.93
CA GLY A 20 12.72 -1.08 -8.44
C GLY A 20 11.68 -0.91 -7.35
N THR A 21 11.67 0.26 -6.71
CA THR A 21 10.59 0.64 -5.82
C THR A 21 9.36 0.69 -6.69
N LYS A 22 8.56 -0.39 -6.69
CA LYS A 22 7.27 -0.42 -7.36
C LYS A 22 6.54 0.86 -6.91
N PRO A 23 6.06 1.71 -7.84
CA PRO A 23 5.38 2.93 -7.43
C PRO A 23 4.31 2.55 -6.41
N PRO A 24 4.19 3.32 -5.31
CA PRO A 24 3.26 2.98 -4.24
C PRO A 24 1.91 2.70 -4.87
N THR A 25 1.41 1.47 -4.71
CA THR A 25 0.10 1.09 -5.25
C THR A 25 -0.90 2.09 -4.68
N SER A 26 -1.54 2.85 -5.57
CA SER A 26 -2.54 3.83 -5.16
C SER A 26 -3.60 3.10 -4.33
N LYS A 27 -3.87 3.62 -3.13
CA LYS A 27 -4.91 3.06 -2.26
C LYS A 27 -6.27 3.53 -2.77
N CYS A 28 -7.29 2.72 -2.60
CA CYS A 28 -8.66 3.15 -2.89
C CYS A 28 -9.06 4.26 -1.89
N PRO A 29 -9.52 5.45 -2.36
CA PRO A 29 -9.97 6.50 -1.46
C PRO A 29 -11.13 6.03 -0.58
N VAL A 30 -12.11 5.33 -1.19
CA VAL A 30 -13.35 4.86 -0.56
C VAL A 30 -13.10 3.66 0.38
N ARG A 31 -12.19 2.75 0.00
CA ARG A 31 -11.82 1.58 0.81
C ARG A 31 -10.49 1.86 1.52
N VAL A 32 -10.59 2.51 2.69
CA VAL A 32 -9.43 2.95 3.46
C VAL A 32 -8.58 1.76 3.92
N GLY A 33 -7.43 1.59 3.27
CA GLY A 33 -6.45 0.53 3.57
C GLY A 33 -6.34 -0.54 2.48
N ASP A 34 -7.29 -0.58 1.55
CA ASP A 34 -7.32 -1.54 0.45
C ASP A 34 -6.56 -1.00 -0.78
N PRO A 35 -5.71 -1.82 -1.44
CA PRO A 35 -5.05 -1.41 -2.67
C PRO A 35 -6.07 -1.24 -3.80
N CYS A 36 -5.86 -0.27 -4.69
CA CYS A 36 -6.72 -0.12 -5.86
C CYS A 36 -6.61 -1.37 -6.76
N SER A 37 -7.73 -2.04 -6.99
CA SER A 37 -7.81 -3.21 -7.87
C SER A 37 -8.00 -2.87 -9.36
N LEU A 38 -8.07 -1.58 -9.72
CA LEU A 38 -8.31 -1.09 -11.09
C LEU A 38 -9.45 -1.85 -11.78
N CYS A 39 -10.64 -1.79 -11.18
CA CYS A 39 -11.77 -2.67 -11.53
C CYS A 39 -12.30 -2.55 -12.98
N VAL A 40 -11.91 -1.51 -13.72
CA VAL A 40 -12.34 -1.29 -15.11
C VAL A 40 -11.17 -1.39 -16.09
N PRO A 41 -11.36 -1.95 -17.30
CA PRO A 41 -10.33 -1.99 -18.33
C PRO A 41 -9.80 -0.59 -18.63
N ALA A 42 -8.48 -0.46 -18.82
CA ALA A 42 -7.78 0.81 -19.05
C ALA A 42 -7.80 1.83 -17.90
N ALA A 43 -8.25 1.46 -16.70
CA ALA A 43 -8.06 2.32 -15.52
C ALA A 43 -6.57 2.54 -15.25
N THR A 44 -6.20 3.81 -15.11
CA THR A 44 -4.82 4.22 -14.76
C THR A 44 -4.74 4.54 -13.26
N GLY A 45 -5.87 4.76 -12.59
CA GLY A 45 -5.92 4.95 -11.15
C GLY A 45 -7.34 5.01 -10.55
N PRO A 46 -7.46 5.38 -9.27
CA PRO A 46 -8.73 5.44 -8.57
C PRO A 46 -9.72 6.43 -9.17
N GLN A 47 -9.24 7.50 -9.82
CA GLN A 47 -10.09 8.48 -10.49
C GLN A 47 -10.89 7.91 -11.66
N ASP A 48 -10.47 6.77 -12.23
CA ASP A 48 -11.17 6.11 -13.35
C ASP A 48 -12.30 5.17 -12.84
N CYS A 49 -12.40 4.96 -11.53
CA CYS A 49 -13.43 4.12 -10.92
C CYS A 49 -14.74 4.89 -10.77
N SER A 50 -15.84 4.38 -11.35
CA SER A 50 -17.16 5.02 -11.28
C SER A 50 -17.62 5.32 -9.84
N LEU A 51 -17.32 4.44 -8.88
CA LEU A 51 -17.64 4.66 -7.48
C LEU A 51 -16.89 5.87 -6.89
N VAL A 52 -15.60 5.98 -7.18
CA VAL A 52 -14.79 7.12 -6.74
C VAL A 52 -15.29 8.40 -7.39
N CYS A 53 -15.65 8.38 -8.68
CA CYS A 53 -16.24 9.53 -9.35
C CYS A 53 -17.52 10.00 -8.64
N LEU A 54 -18.43 9.09 -8.27
CA LEU A 54 -19.68 9.45 -7.59
C LEU A 54 -19.42 10.10 -6.22
N VAL A 55 -18.63 9.44 -5.37
CA VAL A 55 -18.32 9.94 -4.02
C VAL A 55 -17.56 11.26 -4.07
N MET A 56 -16.61 11.39 -5.00
CA MET A 56 -15.79 12.60 -5.11
C MET A 56 -16.45 13.73 -5.90
N SER A 57 -17.52 13.49 -6.64
CA SER A 57 -18.26 14.55 -7.35
C SER A 57 -19.32 15.21 -6.46
N ASP A 58 -19.93 14.44 -5.55
CA ASP A 58 -20.90 14.97 -4.60
C ASP A 58 -20.21 15.70 -3.42
N PRO A 59 -20.52 16.98 -3.15
CA PRO A 59 -19.89 17.74 -2.07
C PRO A 59 -20.16 17.21 -0.67
N ALA A 60 -21.38 16.73 -0.40
CA ALA A 60 -21.75 16.22 0.91
C ALA A 60 -21.03 14.89 1.17
N LEU A 61 -21.05 13.98 0.19
CA LEU A 61 -20.34 12.70 0.31
C LEU A 61 -18.82 12.90 0.43
N ARG A 62 -18.25 13.87 -0.28
CA ARG A 62 -16.82 14.17 -0.20
C ARG A 62 -16.41 14.67 1.19
N GLU A 63 -17.24 15.49 1.82
CA GLU A 63 -16.96 16.03 3.16
C GLU A 63 -17.15 14.96 4.25
N GLU A 64 -18.20 14.14 4.14
CA GLU A 64 -18.39 12.98 5.02
C GLU A 64 -17.20 12.02 4.90
N HIS A 65 -16.82 11.67 3.68
CA HIS A 65 -15.66 10.83 3.41
C HIS A 65 -14.38 11.45 4.01
N ARG A 66 -14.17 12.76 3.87
CA ARG A 66 -13.03 13.45 4.49
C ARG A 66 -13.06 13.37 6.02
N SER A 67 -14.23 13.53 6.61
CA SER A 67 -14.46 13.46 8.06
C SER A 67 -14.14 12.07 8.59
N GLU A 68 -14.63 11.01 7.94
CA GLU A 68 -14.31 9.61 8.24
C GLU A 68 -12.81 9.33 8.18
N HIS A 69 -12.12 9.82 7.13
CA HIS A 69 -10.66 9.70 7.01
C HIS A 69 -9.92 10.41 8.14
N LEU A 70 -10.42 11.55 8.60
CA LEU A 70 -9.85 12.28 9.73
C LEU A 70 -10.04 11.51 11.04
N LEU A 71 -11.23 10.99 11.30
CA LEU A 71 -11.52 10.15 12.47
C LEU A 71 -10.60 8.92 12.52
N ARG A 72 -10.46 8.21 11.38
CA ARG A 72 -9.55 7.06 11.25
C ARG A 72 -8.07 7.41 11.49
N ARG A 73 -7.66 8.64 11.14
CA ARG A 73 -6.29 9.13 11.42
C ARG A 73 -6.10 9.44 12.91
N GLN A 74 -7.15 9.90 13.57
CA GLN A 74 -7.15 10.17 15.02
C GLN A 74 -7.19 8.88 15.84
N GLU A 75 -7.65 7.76 15.25
CA GLU A 75 -7.60 6.49 15.94
C GLU A 75 -6.17 6.11 16.35
N PRO A 76 -5.97 5.76 17.63
CA PRO A 76 -4.64 5.45 18.14
C PRO A 76 -4.06 4.26 17.40
N ALA A 77 -2.75 4.32 17.12
CA ALA A 77 -2.05 3.29 16.36
C ALA A 77 -2.23 1.87 16.94
N ALA A 78 -2.46 1.76 18.25
CA ALA A 78 -2.74 0.51 18.96
C ALA A 78 -4.03 -0.19 18.50
N VAL A 79 -5.08 0.57 18.16
CA VAL A 79 -6.36 0.03 17.62
C VAL A 79 -6.20 -0.42 16.16
N ARG A 80 -5.43 0.32 15.37
CA ARG A 80 -5.21 -0.01 13.96
C ARG A 80 -4.48 -1.34 13.74
N THR A 81 -3.67 -1.79 14.70
CA THR A 81 -2.88 -3.02 14.60
C THR A 81 -3.57 -4.26 15.17
N SER A 82 -4.69 -4.13 15.90
CA SER A 82 -5.34 -5.25 16.58
C SER A 82 -6.22 -6.14 15.68
N GLY A 83 -6.41 -5.78 14.40
CA GLY A 83 -7.29 -6.51 13.44
C GLY A 83 -6.61 -7.44 12.44
N ALA A 84 -5.32 -7.77 12.57
CA ALA A 84 -4.58 -8.58 11.58
C ALA A 84 -4.68 -10.11 11.81
N ARG A 85 -5.89 -10.66 11.95
CA ARG A 85 -6.13 -12.13 11.93
C ARG A 85 -7.48 -12.45 11.30
N HIS A 86 -7.50 -12.85 10.03
CA HIS A 86 -8.48 -13.77 9.44
C HIS A 86 -7.85 -14.43 8.21
#